data_AF-A0A8E4EXK3-F1
#
_entry.id   AF-A0A8E4EXK3-F1
#
_cell.length_a   1.000
_cell.length_b   1.000
_cell.length_c   1.000
_cell.angle_alpha   90.00
_cell.angle_beta   90.00
_cell.angle_gamma   90.00
#
_symmetry.space_group_name_H-M   'P 1'
#
loop_
_entity.id
_entity.type
_entity.pdbx_description
1 polymer ?
#
loop_
_entity_poly.entity_id
_entity_poly.type
_entity_poly.pdbx_seq_one_letter_code
_entity_poly.pdbx_strand_id
1 'polypeptide(L)' 'MSDASHGRRRELLHQLRNRLNVMGFALYALRSETSKPMETLRATHQSAVELLNQLGEEERALRQDGVVPTDGTDQ' A
#
# COMPACT_ATOMS: atom_id res chain seq x y z
N MET A 1 4.21 -2.23 23.21
CA MET A 1 4.82 -1.24 22.29
C MET A 1 4.71 -1.63 20.81
N SER A 2 4.66 -2.91 20.47
CA SER A 2 4.50 -3.40 19.07
C SER A 2 3.16 -2.98 18.43
N ASP A 3 2.03 -3.05 19.14
CA ASP A 3 0.72 -2.82 18.52
C ASP A 3 0.51 -1.37 18.00
N ALA A 4 1.03 -0.38 18.74
CA ALA A 4 0.96 1.03 18.36
C ALA A 4 1.79 1.34 17.09
N SER A 5 2.92 0.67 16.89
CA SER A 5 3.74 0.83 15.69
C SER A 5 3.11 0.15 14.47
N HIS A 6 2.40 -0.96 14.66
CA HIS A 6 1.59 -1.61 13.61
C HIS A 6 0.41 -0.72 13.19
N GLY A 7 -0.25 -0.06 14.15
CA GLY A 7 -1.30 0.93 13.89
C GLY A 7 -0.82 2.08 13.02
N ARG A 8 0.32 2.69 13.39
CA ARG A 8 0.90 3.79 12.63
C ARG A 8 1.37 3.37 11.23
N ARG A 9 1.97 2.18 11.09
CA ARG A 9 2.38 1.65 9.78
C ARG A 9 1.19 1.50 8.83
N ARG A 10 0.07 0.95 9.30
CA ARG A 10 -1.16 0.85 8.51
C ARG A 10 -1.67 2.20 8.03
N GLU A 11 -1.71 3.17 8.94
CA GLU A 11 -2.17 4.52 8.64
C GLU A 11 -1.33 5.14 7.52
N LEU A 12 -0.01 4.99 7.60
CA LEU A 12 0.91 5.48 6.57
C LEU A 12 0.73 4.75 5.22
N LEU A 13 0.55 3.43 5.21
CA LEU A 13 0.27 2.68 3.98
C LEU A 13 -1.04 3.13 3.33
N HIS A 14 -2.09 3.36 4.13
CA HIS A 14 -3.36 3.88 3.64
C HIS A 14 -3.21 5.29 3.06
N GLN A 15 -2.52 6.19 3.77
CA GLN A 15 -2.24 7.54 3.27
C GLN A 15 -1.43 7.52 1.98
N LEU A 16 -0.40 6.68 1.89
CA LEU A 16 0.42 6.53 0.69
C LEU A 16 -0.42 6.04 -0.50
N ARG A 17 -1.30 5.06 -0.29
CA ARG A 17 -2.24 4.58 -1.32
C ARG A 17 -3.12 5.71 -1.83
N ASN A 18 -3.67 6.52 -0.94
CA ASN A 18 -4.51 7.65 -1.33
C ASN A 18 -3.73 8.68 -2.15
N ARG A 19 -2.47 8.97 -1.81
CA ARG A 19 -1.62 9.89 -2.59
C ARG A 19 -1.30 9.34 -3.97
N LEU A 20 -0.96 8.05 -4.08
CA LEU A 20 -0.73 7.41 -5.38
C LEU A 20 -2.01 7.36 -6.22
N ASN A 21 -3.18 7.16 -5.63
CA ASN A 21 -4.45 7.23 -6.36
C ASN A 21 -4.70 8.62 -6.95
N VAL A 22 -4.49 9.69 -6.16
CA VAL A 22 -4.61 11.08 -6.65
C VAL A 22 -3.63 11.36 -7.79
N MET A 23 -2.38 10.92 -7.66
CA MET A 23 -1.40 11.02 -8.74
C MET A 23 -1.85 10.26 -9.99
N GLY A 24 -2.41 9.06 -9.84
CA GLY A 24 -2.96 8.28 -10.95
C GLY A 24 -4.08 9.00 -11.68
N PHE A 25 -5.00 9.65 -10.96
CA PHE A 25 -6.04 10.48 -11.55
C PHE A 25 -5.46 11.66 -12.36
N ALA A 26 -4.46 12.35 -11.82
CA ALA A 26 -3.79 13.44 -12.52
C ALA A 26 -3.07 12.95 -13.80
N LEU A 27 -2.36 11.81 -13.71
CA LEU A 27 -1.68 11.20 -14.87
C LEU A 27 -2.66 10.75 -15.94
N TYR A 28 -3.83 10.23 -15.54
CA TYR A 28 -4.89 9.84 -16.45
C TYR A 28 -5.54 11.04 -17.14
N ALA A 29 -5.73 12.15 -16.43
CA ALA A 29 -6.20 13.40 -17.02
C ALA A 29 -5.24 13.90 -18.12
N LEU A 30 -3.94 13.66 -17.93
CA LEU A 30 -2.87 14.00 -18.88
C LEU A 30 -2.51 12.86 -19.85
N ARG A 31 -3.40 11.88 -20.07
CA ARG A 31 -3.09 10.70 -20.90
C ARG A 31 -2.72 11.00 -22.36
N SER A 32 -3.16 12.14 -22.90
CA SER A 32 -2.84 12.55 -24.28
C SER A 32 -1.42 13.09 -24.44
N GLU A 33 -0.73 13.43 -23.34
CA GLU A 33 0.65 13.89 -23.37
C GLU A 33 1.60 12.69 -23.53
N THR A 34 2.35 12.63 -24.63
CA THR A 34 3.19 11.46 -24.97
C THR A 34 4.69 11.76 -24.96
N SER A 35 5.10 12.81 -24.25
CA SER A 35 6.53 13.08 -24.08
C SER A 35 7.20 11.98 -23.24
N LYS A 36 8.46 11.67 -23.56
CA LYS A 36 9.27 10.66 -22.85
C LYS A 36 9.30 10.84 -21.31
N PRO A 37 9.37 12.07 -20.76
CA PRO A 37 9.25 12.29 -19.32
C PRO A 37 7.89 11.85 -18.76
N MET A 38 6.79 12.05 -19.49
CA MET A 38 5.46 11.62 -19.06
C MET A 38 5.28 10.11 -19.09
N GLU A 39 5.85 9.42 -20.07
CA GLU A 39 5.90 7.96 -20.08
C GLU A 39 6.68 7.42 -18.89
N THR A 40 7.84 8.02 -18.59
CA THR A 40 8.64 7.68 -17.41
C THR A 40 7.84 7.88 -16.13
N LEU A 41 7.14 9.00 -16.00
CA LEU A 41 6.34 9.31 -14.82
C LEU A 41 5.19 8.32 -14.60
N ARG A 42 4.51 7.89 -15.69
CA ARG A 42 3.48 6.85 -15.63
C ARG A 42 4.07 5.49 -15.21
N ALA A 43 5.21 5.11 -15.78
CA ALA A 43 5.88 3.86 -15.43
C ALA A 43 6.33 3.86 -13.96
N THR A 44 6.90 4.96 -13.46
CA THR A 44 7.29 5.11 -12.06
C THR A 44 6.07 5.06 -11.13
N HIS A 45 4.96 5.71 -11.49
CA HIS A 45 3.72 5.64 -10.72
C HIS A 45 3.19 4.20 -10.64
N GLN A 46 3.16 3.49 -11.76
CA GLN A 46 2.73 2.09 -11.82
C GLN A 46 3.60 1.19 -10.93
N SER A 47 4.93 1.33 -11.03
CA SER A 47 5.86 0.57 -10.18
C SER A 47 5.69 0.89 -8.69
N ALA A 48 5.46 2.17 -8.33
CA ALA A 48 5.20 2.55 -6.95
C ALA A 48 3.90 1.93 -6.39
N VAL A 49 2.85 1.82 -7.22
CA VAL A 49 1.60 1.14 -6.85
C VAL A 49 1.82 -0.36 -6.63
N GLU A 50 2.61 -1.01 -7.49
CA GLU A 50 2.96 -2.43 -7.35
C GLU A 50 3.73 -2.71 -6.06
N LEU A 51 4.77 -1.91 -5.77
CA LEU A 51 5.52 -2.02 -4.52
C LEU A 51 4.63 -1.79 -3.29
N LEU A 52 3.68 -0.85 -3.36
CA LEU A 52 2.75 -0.62 -2.26
C LEU A 52 1.79 -1.81 -2.05
N ASN A 53 1.38 -2.48 -3.11
CA ASN A 53 0.54 -3.68 -3.01
C ASN A 53 1.30 -4.82 -2.33
N GLN A 54 2.57 -5.04 -2.71
CA GLN A 54 3.45 -6.03 -2.06
C GLN A 54 3.61 -5.74 -0.57
N LEU A 55 3.90 -4.48 -0.19
CA LEU A 55 3.97 -4.06 1.21
C LEU A 55 2.65 -4.29 1.96
N GLY A 56 1.52 -4.07 1.30
CA GLY A 56 0.20 -4.35 1.87
C GLY A 56 -0.10 -5.83 2.05
N GLU A 57 0.46 -6.69 1.21
CA GLU A 57 0.37 -8.16 1.33
C GLU A 57 1.25 -8.68 2.47
N GLU A 58 2.49 -8.21 2.57
CA GLU A 58 3.39 -8.52 3.68
C GLU A 58 2.78 -8.12 5.03
N GLU A 59 2.15 -6.94 5.11
CA GLU A 59 1.48 -6.50 6.35
C GLU A 59 0.30 -7.40 6.72
N ARG A 60 -0.45 -7.89 5.72
CA ARG A 60 -1.55 -8.84 5.95
C ARG A 60 -1.03 -10.21 6.38
N ALA A 61 0.06 -10.71 5.79
CA ALA A 61 0.67 -11.98 6.16
C ALA A 61 1.18 -11.95 7.61
N LEU A 62 1.86 -10.87 8.03
CA LEU A 62 2.32 -10.68 9.41
C LEU A 62 1.19 -10.71 10.45
N ARG A 63 -0.02 -10.30 10.07
CA ARG A 63 -1.20 -10.42 10.95
C ARG A 63 -1.66 -11.85 11.11
N GLN A 64 -1.65 -12.63 10.02
CA GLN A 64 -2.14 -14.02 10.02
C GLN A 64 -1.23 -14.91 10.87
N ASP A 65 0.08 -14.68 10.86
CA ASP A 65 1.04 -15.39 11.71
C ASP A 65 0.98 -14.98 13.19
N GLY A 66 0.37 -13.82 13.50
CA GLY A 66 0.18 -13.31 14.86
C GLY A 66 -1.11 -13.75 15.55
N VAL A 67 -2.02 -14.43 14.85
CA VAL A 67 -3.22 -15.04 15.45
C VAL A 67 -2.82 -16.35 16.11
N VAL A 68 -2.34 -16.28 17.35
CA VAL A 68 -2.39 -17.42 18.27
C VAL A 68 -3.88 -17.73 18.46
N PRO A 69 -4.35 -18.97 18.23
CA PRO A 69 -5.71 -19.34 18.57
C PRO A 69 -5.84 -19.31 20.09
N THR A 70 -6.30 -18.18 20.64
CA THR A 70 -6.88 -18.15 21.97
C THR A 70 -8.30 -18.68 21.86
N ASP A 71 -8.43 -20.00 21.78
CA ASP A 71 -9.68 -20.63 22.19
C ASP A 71 -9.44 -22.06 22.67
N GLY A 72 -9.88 -22.32 23.90
CA GLY A 72 -10.15 -23.66 24.40
C GLY A 72 -9.29 -24.15 25.57
N THR A 73 -9.47 -23.57 26.77
CA THR A 73 -9.64 -24.37 28.01
C THR A 73 -10.10 -23.48 29.18
N ASP A 74 -11.39 -23.19 29.23
CA ASP A 74 -12.08 -23.16 30.53
C ASP A 74 -12.46 -24.60 30.84
N GLN A 75 -11.84 -25.17 31.88
CA GLN A 75 -12.26 -26.40 32.54
C GLN A 75 -12.07 -26.23 34.04
#